data_AF-A0A7Y2ZWK9-F1
#
_entry.id   AF-A0A7Y2ZWK9-F1
#
_cell.length_a   1.000
_cell.length_b   1.000
_cell.length_c   1.000
_cell.angle_alpha   90.00
_cell.angle_beta   90.00
_cell.angle_gamma   90.00
#
_symmetry.space_group_name_H-M   'P 1'
#
loop_
_entity.id
_entity.type
_entity.pdbx_description
1 polymer ?
#
loop_
_entity_poly.entity_id
_entity_poly.type
_entity_poly.pdbx_seq_one_letter_code
_entity_poly.pdbx_strand_id
1 'polypeptide(L)'
;FTFLFTIEYFLRLSCVGRPFKYATSFFGIVDLLAILPTYFSIFIPGSQYMLVIRVLRVLRIFRVLKLVQYLTEARVLMQALRASLRKIIVFLFVVLVLVIIFGSMMYFIEGGENGFTSIPRSIYWAIVTLTTVGYGDISPKTNFGQTLAALIMIIGYGIIAIPTGIVTSEITMAARKKISTQACRVCSAEGHDVDAKCCKYCGEKL
;
A
#
# COMPACT_ATOMS: atom_id res chain seq x y z
N PHE A 1 -15.73 -22.67 -10.33
CA PHE A 1 -14.71 -21.66 -10.00
C PHE A 1 -13.31 -22.27 -9.89
N THR A 2 -12.96 -23.07 -8.87
CA THR A 2 -11.59 -23.63 -8.73
C THR A 2 -11.12 -24.39 -9.96
N PHE A 3 -11.95 -25.26 -10.56
CA PHE A 3 -11.59 -25.99 -11.78
C PHE A 3 -11.16 -25.08 -12.95
N LEU A 4 -11.87 -23.97 -13.16
CA LEU A 4 -11.51 -22.96 -14.17
C LEU A 4 -10.17 -22.28 -13.83
N PHE A 5 -9.91 -21.95 -12.55
CA PHE A 5 -8.62 -21.39 -12.12
C PHE A 5 -7.46 -22.37 -12.24
N THR A 6 -7.71 -23.66 -12.01
CA THR A 6 -6.72 -24.71 -12.22
C THR A 6 -6.37 -24.82 -13.69
N ILE A 7 -7.40 -24.90 -14.57
CA ILE A 7 -7.18 -24.92 -16.02
C ILE A 7 -6.41 -23.68 -16.46
N GLU A 8 -6.81 -22.49 -16.01
CA GLU A 8 -6.13 -21.23 -16.31
C GLU A 8 -4.65 -21.26 -15.86
N TYR A 9 -4.37 -21.74 -14.65
CA TYR A 9 -3.00 -21.85 -14.12
C TYR A 9 -2.14 -22.81 -14.92
N PHE A 10 -2.67 -24.00 -15.26
CA PHE A 10 -1.95 -24.98 -16.08
C PHE A 10 -1.74 -24.53 -17.53
N LEU A 11 -2.73 -23.84 -18.13
CA LEU A 11 -2.59 -23.22 -19.44
C LEU A 11 -1.49 -22.16 -19.43
N ARG A 12 -1.47 -21.26 -18.43
CA ARG A 12 -0.40 -20.27 -18.27
C ARG A 12 0.97 -20.92 -18.11
N LEU A 13 1.06 -21.99 -17.31
CA LEU A 13 2.31 -22.71 -17.10
C LEU A 13 2.82 -23.39 -18.39
N SER A 14 1.90 -23.90 -19.22
CA SER A 14 2.21 -24.56 -20.49
C SER A 14 2.56 -23.59 -21.62
N CYS A 15 1.94 -22.40 -21.64
CA CYS A 15 2.19 -21.37 -22.64
C CYS A 15 3.44 -20.51 -22.35
N VAL A 16 3.88 -20.43 -21.09
CA VAL A 16 5.08 -19.67 -20.71
C VAL A 16 6.33 -20.49 -20.99
N GLY A 17 7.25 -19.97 -21.82
CA GLY A 17 8.49 -20.67 -22.21
C GLY A 17 9.47 -21.02 -21.07
N ARG A 18 9.23 -20.55 -19.83
CA ARG A 18 10.00 -20.92 -18.63
C ARG A 18 9.06 -21.17 -17.44
N PRO A 19 8.40 -22.34 -17.36
CA PRO A 19 7.33 -22.61 -16.40
C PRO A 19 7.77 -22.49 -14.93
N PHE A 20 8.94 -23.02 -14.59
CA PHE A 20 9.46 -22.98 -13.22
C PHE A 20 9.73 -21.56 -12.70
N LYS A 21 10.15 -20.63 -13.58
CA LYS A 21 10.32 -19.21 -13.19
C LYS A 21 8.98 -18.51 -12.95
N TYR A 22 7.93 -18.93 -13.65
CA TYR A 22 6.59 -18.39 -13.44
C TYR A 22 6.00 -18.93 -12.13
N ALA A 23 6.12 -20.23 -11.87
CA ALA A 23 5.60 -20.86 -10.64
C ALA A 23 6.21 -20.27 -9.35
N THR A 24 7.48 -19.86 -9.38
CA THR A 24 8.16 -19.21 -8.24
C THR A 24 8.03 -17.69 -8.20
N SER A 25 7.34 -17.08 -9.17
CA SER A 25 7.07 -15.64 -9.17
C SER A 25 5.97 -15.28 -8.17
N PHE A 26 5.92 -14.02 -7.71
CA PHE A 26 4.87 -13.54 -6.81
C PHE A 26 3.45 -13.88 -7.32
N PHE A 27 3.20 -13.65 -8.61
CA PHE A 27 1.91 -13.94 -9.24
C PHE A 27 1.63 -15.44 -9.36
N GLY A 28 2.64 -16.27 -9.66
CA GLY A 28 2.50 -17.73 -9.69
C GLY A 28 2.21 -18.34 -8.31
N ILE A 29 2.82 -17.79 -7.26
CA ILE A 29 2.57 -18.19 -5.87
C ILE A 29 1.13 -17.82 -5.47
N VAL A 30 0.68 -16.60 -5.79
CA VAL A 30 -0.71 -16.16 -5.52
C VAL A 30 -1.71 -17.07 -6.24
N ASP A 31 -1.47 -17.40 -7.51
CA ASP A 31 -2.32 -18.30 -8.29
C ASP A 31 -2.37 -19.72 -7.67
N LEU A 32 -1.22 -20.24 -7.23
CA LEU A 32 -1.13 -21.55 -6.57
C LEU A 32 -1.89 -21.56 -5.23
N LEU A 33 -1.67 -20.55 -4.39
CA LEU A 33 -2.33 -20.38 -3.08
C LEU A 33 -3.85 -20.19 -3.21
N ALA A 34 -4.33 -19.62 -4.32
CA ALA A 34 -5.76 -19.48 -4.60
C ALA A 34 -6.47 -20.82 -4.90
N ILE A 35 -5.69 -21.83 -5.32
CA ILE A 35 -6.18 -23.12 -5.83
C ILE A 35 -5.97 -24.25 -4.80
N LEU A 36 -4.81 -24.27 -4.12
CA LEU A 36 -4.39 -25.27 -3.12
C LEU A 36 -5.46 -25.62 -2.06
N PRO A 37 -6.16 -24.66 -1.42
CA PRO A 37 -7.13 -24.96 -0.37
C PRO A 37 -8.28 -25.86 -0.82
N THR A 38 -8.63 -25.85 -2.11
CA THR A 38 -9.73 -26.69 -2.62
C THR A 38 -9.27 -28.13 -2.82
N TYR A 39 -8.05 -28.34 -3.30
CA TYR A 39 -7.49 -29.68 -3.50
C TYR A 39 -7.20 -30.38 -2.18
N PHE A 40 -6.64 -29.66 -1.18
CA PHE A 40 -6.45 -30.21 0.16
C PHE A 40 -7.75 -30.62 0.84
N SER A 41 -8.85 -29.90 0.60
CA SER A 41 -10.17 -30.25 1.15
C SER A 41 -10.78 -31.52 0.55
N ILE A 42 -10.35 -31.95 -0.64
CA ILE A 42 -10.89 -33.12 -1.34
C ILE A 42 -10.08 -34.38 -0.99
N PHE A 43 -8.76 -34.27 -0.81
CA PHE A 43 -7.88 -35.42 -0.60
C PHE A 43 -7.78 -35.89 0.87
N ILE A 44 -8.16 -35.07 1.87
CA ILE A 44 -8.01 -35.43 3.30
C ILE A 44 -9.34 -35.28 4.06
N PRO A 45 -10.22 -36.31 4.04
CA PRO A 45 -11.38 -36.36 4.92
C PRO A 45 -10.97 -36.89 6.30
N GLY A 46 -10.93 -36.04 7.33
CA GLY A 46 -10.60 -36.45 8.71
C GLY A 46 -11.03 -35.45 9.78
N SER A 47 -11.64 -35.93 10.87
CA SER A 47 -12.31 -35.15 11.91
C SER A 47 -11.43 -34.13 12.64
N GLN A 48 -10.12 -34.40 12.81
CA GLN A 48 -9.19 -33.47 13.48
C GLN A 48 -8.54 -32.46 12.53
N TYR A 49 -8.51 -32.77 11.23
CA TYR A 49 -8.00 -31.88 10.18
C TYR A 49 -9.04 -30.85 9.71
N MET A 50 -10.31 -31.00 10.11
CA MET A 50 -11.40 -30.06 9.77
C MET A 50 -11.12 -28.62 10.23
N LEU A 51 -10.45 -28.41 11.37
CA LEU A 51 -10.08 -27.07 11.85
C LEU A 51 -9.00 -26.43 10.97
N VAL A 52 -7.95 -27.19 10.62
CA VAL A 52 -6.91 -26.73 9.69
C VAL A 52 -7.53 -26.41 8.33
N ILE A 53 -8.39 -27.27 7.81
CA ILE A 53 -9.12 -27.05 6.55
C ILE A 53 -10.00 -25.77 6.64
N ARG A 54 -10.62 -25.49 7.79
CA ARG A 54 -11.42 -24.27 8.01
C ARG A 54 -10.55 -23.02 8.00
N VAL A 55 -9.36 -23.04 8.61
CA VAL A 55 -8.38 -21.94 8.56
C VAL A 55 -7.83 -21.76 7.14
N LEU A 56 -7.56 -22.86 6.41
CA LEU A 56 -7.12 -22.81 5.01
C LEU A 56 -8.16 -22.15 4.08
N ARG A 57 -9.44 -22.06 4.46
CA ARG A 57 -10.44 -21.28 3.70
C ARG A 57 -10.15 -19.78 3.70
N VAL A 58 -9.49 -19.25 4.73
CA VAL A 58 -9.06 -17.84 4.77
C VAL A 58 -8.08 -17.53 3.63
N LEU A 59 -7.27 -18.51 3.22
CA LEU A 59 -6.35 -18.36 2.08
C LEU A 59 -7.09 -18.07 0.75
N ARG A 60 -8.40 -18.29 0.67
CA ARG A 60 -9.20 -17.86 -0.49
C ARG A 60 -9.20 -16.35 -0.66
N ILE A 61 -8.87 -15.55 0.37
CA ILE A 61 -8.71 -14.09 0.26
C ILE A 61 -7.64 -13.71 -0.78
N PHE A 62 -6.63 -14.57 -0.98
CA PHE A 62 -5.60 -14.36 -2.01
C PHE A 62 -6.17 -14.37 -3.44
N ARG A 63 -7.39 -14.91 -3.64
CA ARG A 63 -8.09 -14.81 -4.94
C ARG A 63 -8.38 -13.36 -5.32
N VAL A 64 -8.63 -12.47 -4.35
CA VAL A 64 -8.83 -11.04 -4.61
C VAL A 64 -7.55 -10.42 -5.20
N LEU A 65 -6.38 -10.92 -4.80
CA LEU A 65 -5.10 -10.45 -5.34
C LEU A 65 -4.88 -10.82 -6.82
N LYS A 66 -5.65 -11.77 -7.39
CA LYS A 66 -5.65 -11.97 -8.86
C LYS A 66 -6.12 -10.73 -9.60
N LEU A 67 -6.99 -9.90 -9.01
CA LEU A 67 -7.45 -8.65 -9.62
C LEU A 67 -6.29 -7.71 -9.96
N VAL A 68 -5.23 -7.72 -9.15
CA VAL A 68 -3.99 -6.95 -9.36
C VAL A 68 -3.30 -7.31 -10.68
N GLN A 69 -3.46 -8.54 -11.18
CA GLN A 69 -2.89 -8.98 -12.46
C GLN A 69 -3.64 -8.43 -13.68
N TYR A 70 -4.92 -8.08 -13.52
CA TYR A 70 -5.77 -7.54 -14.58
C TYR A 70 -5.73 -6.01 -14.66
N LEU A 71 -5.26 -5.35 -13.60
CA LEU A 71 -5.02 -3.93 -13.58
C LEU A 71 -3.62 -3.66 -14.17
N THR A 72 -3.53 -3.35 -15.47
CA THR A 72 -2.29 -2.82 -16.07
C THR A 72 -1.78 -1.59 -15.27
N GLU A 73 -2.70 -0.85 -14.67
CA GLU A 73 -2.48 0.26 -13.73
C GLU A 73 -1.86 -0.15 -12.38
N ALA A 74 -1.93 -1.44 -11.98
CA ALA A 74 -1.28 -1.89 -10.75
C ALA A 74 0.25 -1.78 -10.82
N ARG A 75 0.84 -1.82 -12.03
CA ARG A 75 2.28 -1.55 -12.21
C ARG A 75 2.60 -0.09 -11.92
N VAL A 76 1.76 0.83 -12.39
CA VAL A 76 1.89 2.28 -12.13
C VAL A 76 1.79 2.53 -10.64
N LEU A 77 0.79 1.95 -9.97
CA LEU A 77 0.63 2.03 -8.51
C LEU A 77 1.83 1.44 -7.76
N MET A 78 2.29 0.24 -8.14
CA MET A 78 3.42 -0.41 -7.47
C MET A 78 4.73 0.36 -7.67
N GLN A 79 4.95 0.93 -8.87
CA GLN A 79 6.09 1.79 -9.16
C GLN A 79 6.04 3.08 -8.34
N ALA A 80 4.88 3.73 -8.27
CA ALA A 80 4.66 4.92 -7.46
C ALA A 80 4.87 4.66 -5.96
N LEU A 81 4.34 3.55 -5.44
CA LEU A 81 4.57 3.16 -4.04
C LEU A 81 6.06 2.93 -3.77
N ARG A 82 6.75 2.18 -4.64
CA ARG A 82 8.19 1.91 -4.48
C ARG A 82 9.03 3.18 -4.52
N ALA A 83 8.67 4.13 -5.39
CA ALA A 83 9.30 5.45 -5.43
C ALA A 83 8.99 6.28 -4.17
N SER A 84 7.77 6.16 -3.62
CA SER A 84 7.33 6.85 -2.40
C SER A 84 7.96 6.30 -1.13
N LEU A 85 8.37 5.02 -1.08
CA LEU A 85 8.80 4.34 0.16
C LEU A 85 9.85 5.11 0.94
N ARG A 86 10.90 5.63 0.27
CA ARG A 86 11.97 6.37 0.96
C ARG A 86 11.43 7.65 1.62
N LYS A 87 10.56 8.37 0.91
CA LYS A 87 9.92 9.60 1.42
C LYS A 87 8.97 9.29 2.58
N ILE A 88 8.19 8.22 2.47
CA ILE A 88 7.27 7.75 3.52
C ILE A 88 8.04 7.32 4.77
N ILE A 89 9.15 6.59 4.63
CA ILE A 89 9.97 6.16 5.77
C ILE A 89 10.53 7.36 6.54
N VAL A 90 11.07 8.35 5.84
CA VAL A 90 11.58 9.59 6.46
C VAL A 90 10.44 10.33 7.17
N PHE A 91 9.28 10.44 6.53
CA PHE A 91 8.11 11.06 7.13
C PHE A 91 7.62 10.33 8.40
N LEU A 92 7.49 8.99 8.35
CA LEU A 92 7.10 8.19 9.51
C LEU A 92 8.10 8.30 10.66
N PHE A 93 9.40 8.43 10.34
CA PHE A 93 10.42 8.69 11.36
C PHE A 93 10.21 10.04 12.06
N VAL A 94 9.91 11.11 11.31
CA VAL A 94 9.58 12.42 11.89
C VAL A 94 8.34 12.34 12.76
N VAL A 95 7.28 11.67 12.28
CA VAL A 95 6.04 11.45 13.07
C VAL A 95 6.35 10.70 14.36
N LEU A 96 7.17 9.66 14.30
CA LEU A 96 7.58 8.88 15.47
C LEU A 96 8.29 9.75 16.51
N VAL A 97 9.22 10.60 16.07
CA VAL A 97 9.92 11.54 16.97
C VAL A 97 8.94 12.52 17.61
N LEU A 98 8.00 13.08 16.84
CA LEU A 98 6.98 14.00 17.35
C LEU A 98 6.07 13.34 18.41
N VAL A 99 5.57 12.13 18.17
CA VAL A 99 4.72 11.44 19.15
C VAL A 99 5.49 11.04 20.40
N ILE A 100 6.79 10.75 20.30
CA ILE A 100 7.65 10.50 21.47
C ILE A 100 7.78 11.79 22.31
N ILE A 101 8.06 12.92 21.67
CA ILE A 101 8.21 14.22 22.35
C ILE A 101 6.89 14.63 23.02
N PHE A 102 5.79 14.67 22.26
CA PHE A 102 4.49 15.08 22.77
C PHE A 102 3.91 14.10 23.78
N GLY A 103 4.07 12.79 23.56
CA GLY A 103 3.67 11.76 24.51
C GLY A 103 4.44 11.87 25.83
N SER A 104 5.75 12.12 25.78
CA SER A 104 6.55 12.33 27.00
C SER A 104 6.15 13.62 27.72
N MET A 105 5.89 14.71 26.99
CA MET A 105 5.42 15.97 27.58
C MET A 105 4.07 15.79 28.27
N MET A 106 3.15 15.03 27.67
CA MET A 106 1.85 14.70 28.27
C MET A 106 1.97 13.87 29.54
N TYR A 107 2.89 12.91 29.58
CA TYR A 107 3.18 12.16 30.80
C TYR A 107 3.58 13.08 31.96
N PHE A 108 4.43 14.08 31.69
CA PHE A 108 4.84 15.04 32.71
C PHE A 108 3.75 16.04 33.13
N ILE A 109 2.85 16.40 32.22
CA ILE A 109 1.75 17.36 32.51
C ILE A 109 0.60 16.71 33.26
N GLU A 110 0.14 15.53 32.81
CA GLU A 110 -1.05 14.87 33.35
C GLU A 110 -0.74 13.87 34.48
N GLY A 111 0.45 13.27 34.48
CA GLY A 111 0.85 12.28 35.47
C GLY A 111 -0.04 11.02 35.51
N GLY A 112 0.21 10.16 36.50
CA GLY A 112 -0.43 8.84 36.61
C GLY A 112 -1.94 8.86 36.90
N GLU A 113 -2.47 9.94 37.49
CA GLU A 113 -3.88 9.99 37.95
C GLU A 113 -4.88 10.02 36.78
N ASN A 114 -4.52 10.60 35.63
CA ASN A 114 -5.41 10.76 34.48
C ASN A 114 -5.22 9.69 33.38
N GLY A 115 -4.64 8.55 33.73
CA GLY A 115 -4.40 7.43 32.79
C GLY A 115 -3.09 7.51 32.02
N PHE A 116 -2.29 8.57 32.20
CA PHE A 116 -0.93 8.71 31.68
C PHE A 116 0.08 8.04 32.63
N THR A 117 -0.08 6.73 32.85
CA THR A 117 0.68 5.96 33.86
C THR A 117 2.13 5.70 33.48
N SER A 118 2.50 5.82 32.20
CA SER A 118 3.86 5.62 31.71
C SER A 118 4.10 6.38 30.41
N ILE A 119 5.37 6.64 30.08
CA ILE A 119 5.76 7.28 28.82
C ILE A 119 5.24 6.48 27.60
N PRO A 120 5.41 5.14 27.50
CA PRO A 120 4.87 4.37 26.38
C PRO A 120 3.35 4.47 26.23
N ARG A 121 2.62 4.52 27.35
CA ARG A 121 1.15 4.69 27.34
C ARG A 121 0.74 6.08 26.85
N SER A 122 1.52 7.09 27.19
CA SER A 122 1.32 8.48 26.74
C SER A 122 1.67 8.65 25.25
N ILE A 123 2.68 7.92 24.77
CA ILE A 123 3.00 7.82 23.33
C ILE A 123 1.85 7.15 22.57
N TYR A 124 1.28 6.06 23.11
CA TYR A 124 0.10 5.43 22.51
C TYR A 124 -1.05 6.44 22.36
N TRP A 125 -1.35 7.21 23.41
CA TRP A 125 -2.36 8.28 23.32
C TRP A 125 -2.01 9.32 22.25
N ALA A 126 -0.75 9.74 22.16
CA ALA A 126 -0.30 10.71 21.16
C ALA A 126 -0.47 10.16 19.73
N ILE A 127 -0.17 8.88 19.49
CA ILE A 127 -0.39 8.22 18.20
C ILE A 127 -1.89 8.21 17.85
N VAL A 128 -2.75 7.75 18.77
CA VAL A 128 -4.20 7.65 18.55
C VAL A 128 -4.83 9.02 18.27
N THR A 129 -4.35 10.06 18.97
CA THR A 129 -4.82 11.44 18.80
C THR A 129 -4.31 12.03 17.48
N LEU A 130 -3.02 11.90 17.18
CA LEU A 130 -2.40 12.44 15.97
C LEU A 130 -2.95 11.78 14.69
N THR A 131 -3.24 10.48 14.76
CA THR A 131 -3.84 9.73 13.66
C THR A 131 -5.35 9.92 13.55
N THR A 132 -5.96 10.78 14.36
CA THR A 132 -7.39 11.09 14.37
C THR A 132 -8.30 9.88 14.67
N VAL A 133 -7.76 8.80 15.24
CA VAL A 133 -8.54 7.60 15.62
C VAL A 133 -9.37 7.90 16.86
N GLY A 134 -8.77 8.50 17.89
CA GLY A 134 -9.50 9.03 19.04
C GLY A 134 -10.35 8.02 19.81
N TYR A 135 -9.80 6.89 20.26
CA TYR A 135 -10.54 5.87 21.01
C TYR A 135 -11.24 6.40 22.28
N GLY A 136 -10.71 7.47 22.89
CA GLY A 136 -11.28 8.10 24.09
C GLY A 136 -11.01 7.33 25.39
N ASP A 137 -10.15 6.30 25.35
CA ASP A 137 -9.73 5.50 26.50
C ASP A 137 -8.79 6.27 27.46
N ILE A 138 -8.04 7.24 26.94
CA ILE A 138 -7.18 8.14 27.69
C ILE A 138 -7.41 9.57 27.17
N SER A 139 -7.52 10.54 28.08
CA SER A 139 -7.77 11.94 27.70
C SER A 139 -7.17 12.91 28.72
N PRO A 140 -6.53 14.02 28.30
CA PRO A 140 -6.08 15.08 29.20
C PRO A 140 -7.24 15.63 30.04
N LYS A 141 -7.00 15.84 31.33
CA LYS A 141 -7.96 16.49 32.22
C LYS A 141 -7.51 17.90 32.64
N THR A 142 -6.21 18.18 32.61
CA THR A 142 -5.67 19.48 32.97
C THR A 142 -5.85 20.49 31.82
N ASN A 143 -5.99 21.77 32.17
CA ASN A 143 -6.08 22.84 31.16
C ASN A 143 -4.83 22.89 30.25
N PHE A 144 -3.64 22.63 30.81
CA PHE A 144 -2.39 22.58 30.04
C PHE A 144 -2.31 21.35 29.13
N GLY A 145 -2.77 20.18 29.59
CA GLY A 145 -2.84 18.99 28.75
C GLY A 145 -3.85 19.15 27.62
N GLN A 146 -4.96 19.83 27.86
CA GLN A 146 -5.97 20.12 26.84
C GLN A 146 -5.47 21.11 25.78
N THR A 147 -4.75 22.17 26.17
CA THR A 147 -4.15 23.10 25.20
C THR A 147 -3.07 22.41 24.35
N LEU A 148 -2.24 21.57 24.97
CA LEU A 148 -1.26 20.76 24.24
C LEU A 148 -1.94 19.77 23.28
N ALA A 149 -3.01 19.10 23.73
CA ALA A 149 -3.78 18.19 22.88
C ALA A 149 -4.43 18.90 21.70
N ALA A 150 -4.98 20.10 21.91
CA ALA A 150 -5.52 20.92 20.82
C ALA A 150 -4.46 21.23 19.75
N LEU A 151 -3.24 21.58 20.18
CA LEU A 151 -2.12 21.81 19.27
C LEU A 151 -1.75 20.54 18.49
N ILE A 152 -1.66 19.39 19.17
CA ILE A 152 -1.37 18.08 18.54
C ILE A 152 -2.42 17.73 17.50
N MET A 153 -3.71 17.96 17.78
CA MET A 153 -4.80 17.69 16.84
C MET A 153 -4.67 18.54 15.56
N ILE A 154 -4.32 19.83 15.68
CA ILE A 154 -4.09 20.70 14.51
C ILE A 154 -2.89 20.21 13.68
N ILE A 155 -1.79 19.84 14.34
CA ILE A 155 -0.61 19.29 13.67
C ILE A 155 -0.94 17.96 12.97
N GLY A 156 -1.76 17.11 13.60
CA GLY A 156 -2.21 15.83 13.06
C GLY A 156 -2.90 15.96 11.69
N TYR A 157 -3.79 16.95 11.54
CA TYR A 157 -4.43 17.24 10.25
C TYR A 157 -3.42 17.53 9.13
N GLY A 158 -2.36 18.31 9.42
CA GLY A 158 -1.30 18.58 8.45
C GLY A 158 -0.48 17.33 8.10
N ILE A 159 -0.21 16.48 9.09
CA ILE A 159 0.55 15.24 8.94
C ILE A 159 -0.17 14.26 8.00
N ILE A 160 -1.49 14.09 8.09
CA ILE A 160 -2.26 13.17 7.23
C ILE A 160 -2.20 13.56 5.74
N ALA A 161 -2.07 14.85 5.42
CA ALA A 161 -2.01 15.35 4.05
C ALA A 161 -0.69 14.97 3.34
N ILE A 162 0.42 14.89 4.07
CA ILE A 162 1.76 14.67 3.52
C ILE A 162 1.92 13.32 2.79
N PRO A 163 1.63 12.15 3.39
CA PRO A 163 1.78 10.87 2.71
C PRO A 163 0.85 10.75 1.50
N THR A 164 -0.37 11.30 1.61
CA THR A 164 -1.32 11.37 0.51
C THR A 164 -0.76 12.19 -0.66
N GLY A 165 -0.16 13.35 -0.38
CA GLY A 165 0.50 14.20 -1.38
C GLY A 165 1.71 13.54 -2.02
N ILE A 166 2.58 12.89 -1.22
CA ILE A 166 3.74 12.13 -1.71
C ILE A 166 3.28 11.04 -2.69
N VAL A 167 2.34 10.19 -2.27
CA VAL A 167 1.85 9.08 -3.09
C VAL A 167 1.17 9.60 -4.36
N THR A 168 0.34 10.64 -4.25
CA THR A 168 -0.36 11.23 -5.41
C THR A 168 0.64 11.80 -6.43
N SER A 169 1.71 12.47 -5.97
CA SER A 169 2.75 12.99 -6.85
C SER A 169 3.48 11.88 -7.60
N GLU A 170 3.81 10.79 -6.91
CA GLU A 170 4.49 9.64 -7.53
C GLU A 170 3.58 8.88 -8.48
N ILE A 171 2.28 8.74 -8.15
CA ILE A 171 1.29 8.16 -9.06
C ILE A 171 1.17 9.01 -10.32
N THR A 172 1.08 10.34 -10.18
CA THR A 172 0.99 11.26 -11.31
C THR A 172 2.24 11.19 -12.19
N MET A 173 3.43 11.09 -11.57
CA MET A 173 4.69 10.93 -12.29
C MET A 173 4.80 9.56 -12.99
N ALA A 174 4.36 8.48 -12.34
CA ALA A 174 4.39 7.14 -12.91
C ALA A 174 3.35 6.95 -14.02
N ALA A 175 2.20 7.65 -13.94
CA ALA A 175 1.15 7.66 -14.96
C ALA A 175 1.51 8.58 -16.14
N ARG A 176 2.50 9.47 -16.00
CA ARG A 176 2.92 10.39 -17.05
C ARG A 176 3.55 9.59 -18.19
N LYS A 177 2.87 9.54 -19.34
CA LYS A 177 3.39 8.93 -20.57
C LYS A 177 4.70 9.64 -20.94
N LYS A 178 5.80 8.89 -21.11
CA LYS A 178 7.06 9.47 -21.60
C LYS A 178 6.84 9.97 -23.02
N ILE A 179 6.89 11.28 -23.19
CA ILE A 179 6.81 11.95 -24.49
C ILE A 179 8.24 12.21 -24.97
N SER A 180 8.50 11.94 -26.24
CA SER A 180 9.75 12.27 -26.91
C SER A 180 9.94 13.79 -26.89
N THR A 181 11.16 14.22 -26.55
CA THR A 181 11.61 15.62 -26.67
C THR A 181 11.96 15.99 -28.12
N GLN A 182 11.86 15.05 -29.05
CA GLN A 182 12.12 15.29 -30.47
C GLN A 182 10.97 16.11 -31.08
N ALA A 183 11.28 17.33 -31.51
CA ALA A 183 10.37 18.13 -32.32
C ALA A 183 10.37 17.63 -33.77
N CYS A 184 9.21 17.63 -34.42
CA CYS A 184 9.13 17.30 -35.84
C CYS A 184 9.87 18.35 -36.68
N ARG A 185 10.72 17.91 -37.61
CA ARG A 185 11.52 18.81 -38.47
C ARG A 185 10.71 19.68 -39.42
N VAL A 186 9.49 19.26 -39.79
CA VAL A 186 8.68 19.93 -40.81
C VAL A 186 7.64 20.86 -40.19
N CYS A 187 6.89 20.38 -39.19
CA CYS A 187 5.82 21.16 -38.57
C CYS A 187 6.17 21.72 -37.18
N SER A 188 7.39 21.46 -36.68
CA SER A 188 7.86 21.86 -35.35
C SER A 188 6.99 21.38 -34.19
N ALA A 189 6.07 20.45 -34.44
CA ALA A 189 5.19 19.92 -33.41
C ALA A 189 5.96 19.00 -32.45
N GLU A 190 5.66 19.13 -31.16
CA GLU A 190 6.27 18.38 -30.06
C GLU A 190 5.30 17.36 -29.43
N GLY A 191 5.80 16.59 -28.45
CA GLY A 191 4.98 15.70 -27.65
C GLY A 191 4.58 14.41 -28.37
N HIS A 192 5.49 13.85 -29.16
CA HIS A 192 5.31 12.53 -29.80
C HIS A 192 5.55 11.41 -28.79
N ASP A 193 4.92 10.25 -28.98
CA ASP A 193 5.22 9.09 -28.14
C ASP A 193 6.70 8.67 -28.32
N VAL A 194 7.33 8.13 -27.27
CA VAL A 194 8.77 7.77 -27.30
C VAL A 194 9.13 6.72 -28.37
N ASP A 195 8.17 5.93 -28.84
CA ASP A 195 8.32 4.92 -29.87
C ASP A 195 7.74 5.36 -31.24
N ALA A 196 7.32 6.62 -31.37
CA ALA A 196 6.79 7.15 -32.61
C ALA A 196 7.88 7.26 -33.68
N LYS A 197 7.72 6.54 -34.81
CA LYS A 197 8.59 6.65 -35.98
C LYS A 197 8.20 7.81 -36.90
N CYS A 198 6.96 8.27 -36.80
CA CYS A 198 6.37 9.32 -37.64
C CYS A 198 5.62 10.32 -36.76
N CYS A 199 5.61 11.58 -37.20
CA CYS A 199 4.90 12.69 -36.58
C CYS A 199 3.39 12.46 -36.66
N LYS A 200 2.70 12.53 -35.52
CA LYS A 200 1.25 12.34 -35.43
C LYS A 200 0.41 13.45 -36.10
N TYR A 201 1.01 14.59 -36.41
CA TYR A 201 0.31 15.74 -37.00
C TYR A 201 0.51 15.85 -38.52
N CYS A 202 1.73 15.61 -39.02
CA CYS A 202 2.04 15.76 -40.45
C CYS A 202 2.49 14.46 -41.15
N GLY A 203 2.65 13.35 -40.42
CA GLY A 203 3.08 12.07 -40.98
C GLY A 203 4.57 11.94 -41.30
N GLU A 204 5.34 13.02 -41.17
CA GLU A 204 6.78 13.04 -41.46
C GLU A 204 7.58 12.13 -40.51
N LYS A 205 8.69 11.55 -40.97
CA LYS A 205 9.54 10.72 -40.12
C LYS A 205 10.17 11.57 -39.00
N LEU A 206 10.10 11.07 -37.76
CA LEU A 206 10.67 11.76 -36.58
C LEU A 206 12.19 11.56 -36.54
#